data_AF-A0A7S3WHB3-F1
#
_entry.id   AF-A0A7S3WHB3-F1
#
_cell.length_a   1.000
_cell.length_b   1.000
_cell.length_c   1.000
_cell.angle_alpha   90.00
_cell.angle_beta   90.00
_cell.angle_gamma   90.00
#
_symmetry.space_group_name_H-M   'P 1'
#
loop_
_entity.id
_entity.type
_entity.pdbx_description
1 polymer ?
#
loop_
_entity_poly.entity_id
_entity_poly.type
_entity_poly.pdbx_seq_one_letter_code
_entity_poly.pdbx_strand_id
1 'polypeptide(L)'
;ALPSTLVFDYPTARLLAEHLGSRSEAVASPTRAVSPASGGALVAPSVFLSSAAAVLPMGASSVGAAFRATSCAVDLISEVPPERWALSPQPRPDDAVGLRVRHGGFVRDADCFDNA
;
A
#
# COMPACT_ATOMS: atom_id res chain seq x y z
N ALA A 1 -27.01 -10.36 -9.02
CA ALA A 1 -26.00 -10.06 -10.06
C ALA A 1 -26.25 -8.65 -10.59
N LEU A 2 -25.19 -7.87 -10.82
CA LEU A 2 -25.28 -6.49 -11.32
C LEU A 2 -25.11 -6.48 -12.85
N PRO A 3 -25.88 -5.67 -13.60
CA PRO A 3 -25.70 -5.51 -15.04
C PRO A 3 -24.33 -4.91 -15.38
N SER A 4 -23.69 -5.39 -16.45
CA SER A 4 -22.40 -4.87 -16.92
C SER A 4 -22.48 -3.44 -17.49
N THR A 5 -23.68 -2.90 -17.70
CA THR A 5 -23.90 -1.57 -18.27
C THR A 5 -24.00 -0.45 -17.22
N LEU A 6 -23.91 -0.77 -15.92
CA LEU A 6 -24.16 0.20 -14.84
C LEU A 6 -23.30 1.47 -14.91
N VAL A 7 -22.08 1.37 -15.41
CA VAL A 7 -21.17 2.51 -15.55
C VAL A 7 -21.63 3.46 -16.66
N PHE A 8 -22.34 2.95 -17.67
CA PHE A 8 -22.94 3.76 -18.74
C PHE A 8 -24.26 4.40 -18.30
N ASP A 9 -25.04 3.68 -17.50
CA ASP A 9 -26.34 4.16 -16.99
C ASP A 9 -26.16 5.18 -15.85
N TYR A 10 -25.07 5.06 -15.07
CA TYR A 10 -24.73 5.94 -13.93
C TYR A 10 -23.27 6.44 -14.03
N PRO A 11 -23.01 7.46 -14.87
CA PRO A 11 -21.65 7.86 -15.26
C PRO A 11 -20.86 8.58 -14.17
N THR A 12 -21.47 8.87 -13.02
CA THR A 12 -20.77 9.46 -11.86
C THR A 12 -20.92 8.57 -10.64
N ALA A 13 -19.86 8.51 -9.82
CA ALA A 13 -19.85 7.72 -8.58
C ALA A 13 -21.02 8.03 -7.65
N ARG A 14 -21.48 9.29 -7.64
CA ARG A 14 -22.62 9.73 -6.84
C ARG A 14 -23.95 9.12 -7.31
N LEU A 15 -24.20 9.16 -8.63
CA LEU A 15 -25.42 8.58 -9.20
C LEU A 15 -25.47 7.06 -9.03
N LEU A 16 -24.31 6.39 -9.14
CA LEU A 16 -24.20 4.96 -8.91
C LEU A 16 -24.46 4.59 -7.44
N ALA A 17 -23.95 5.39 -6.50
CA ALA A 17 -24.18 5.22 -5.07
C ALA A 17 -25.66 5.40 -4.69
N GLU A 18 -26.33 6.42 -5.23
CA GLU A 18 -27.78 6.65 -5.03
C GLU A 18 -28.61 5.49 -5.59
N HIS A 19 -28.27 4.98 -6.79
CA HIS A 19 -28.96 3.83 -7.39
C HIS A 19 -28.82 2.55 -6.54
N LEU A 20 -27.62 2.24 -6.06
CA LEU A 20 -27.39 1.07 -5.21
C LEU A 20 -28.05 1.20 -3.83
N GLY A 21 -28.07 2.41 -3.25
CA GLY A 21 -28.73 2.70 -1.98
C GLY A 21 -30.24 2.45 -2.04
N SER A 22 -30.92 3.00 -3.06
CA SER A 22 -32.37 2.82 -3.24
C SER A 22 -32.78 1.35 -3.46
N ARG A 23 -31.90 0.56 -4.09
CA ARG A 23 -32.13 -0.87 -4.32
C ARG A 23 -31.94 -1.72 -3.06
N SER A 24 -31.08 -1.26 -2.14
CA SER A 24 -30.87 -1.91 -0.84
C SER A 24 -32.04 -1.69 0.12
N GLU A 25 -32.71 -0.54 0.03
CA GLU A 25 -33.93 -0.26 0.81
C GLU A 25 -35.12 -1.10 0.34
N ALA A 26 -35.24 -1.41 -0.96
CA ALA A 26 -36.27 -2.29 -1.48
C ALA A 26 -36.12 -3.77 -1.05
N VAL A 27 -34.95 -4.16 -0.55
CA VAL A 27 -34.63 -5.50 -0.01
C VAL A 27 -34.52 -5.47 1.52
N ALA A 28 -34.89 -4.36 2.17
CA ALA A 28 -34.97 -4.30 3.62
C ALA A 28 -36.29 -4.91 4.12
N SER A 29 -36.32 -6.23 4.32
CA SER A 29 -37.15 -6.81 5.38
C SER A 29 -36.83 -6.09 6.70
N PRO A 30 -37.80 -5.89 7.62
CA PRO A 30 -37.56 -5.12 8.83
C PRO A 30 -36.37 -5.72 9.58
N THR A 31 -35.25 -5.00 9.54
CA THR A 31 -34.07 -5.37 10.30
C THR A 31 -34.49 -5.30 11.75
N ARG A 32 -34.53 -6.46 12.41
CA ARG A 32 -34.76 -6.57 13.86
C ARG A 32 -33.91 -5.50 14.53
N ALA A 33 -34.56 -4.51 15.13
CA ALA A 33 -33.90 -3.46 15.89
C ALA A 33 -32.98 -4.14 16.90
N VAL A 34 -31.67 -3.99 16.69
CA VAL A 34 -30.68 -4.43 17.67
C VAL A 34 -30.85 -3.45 18.83
N SER A 35 -31.41 -3.93 19.94
CA SER A 35 -31.47 -3.15 21.18
C SER A 35 -30.07 -2.60 21.48
N PRO A 36 -29.92 -1.33 21.87
CA PRO A 36 -28.62 -0.79 22.23
C PRO A 36 -28.05 -1.67 23.35
N ALA A 37 -26.89 -2.26 23.11
CA ALA A 37 -26.21 -3.06 24.11
C ALA A 37 -25.97 -2.19 25.35
N SER A 38 -26.59 -2.58 26.47
CA SER A 38 -26.42 -1.92 27.75
C SER A 38 -24.95 -1.89 28.15
N GLY A 39 -24.43 -0.68 28.34
CA GLY A 39 -23.27 -0.33 29.19
C GLY A 39 -22.13 -1.35 29.28
N GLY A 40 -21.28 -1.41 28.26
CA GLY A 40 -19.87 -1.80 28.44
C GLY A 40 -19.03 -0.53 28.49
N ALA A 41 -17.97 -0.52 29.29
CA ALA A 41 -17.01 0.59 29.43
C ALA A 41 -16.64 1.23 28.09
N LEU A 42 -16.20 2.49 28.09
CA LEU A 42 -15.59 3.17 26.93
C LEU A 42 -14.37 2.36 26.44
N VAL A 43 -14.62 1.29 25.69
CA VAL A 43 -13.63 0.55 24.94
C VAL A 43 -13.29 1.51 23.81
N ALA A 44 -12.12 2.15 23.91
CA ALA A 44 -11.58 2.90 22.80
C ALA A 44 -11.71 2.03 21.54
N PRO A 45 -12.18 2.58 20.40
CA PRO A 45 -12.33 1.80 19.19
C PRO A 45 -11.00 1.09 18.88
N SER A 46 -11.02 -0.24 18.90
CA SER A 46 -9.82 -1.05 18.66
C SER A 46 -9.62 -1.25 17.17
N VAL A 47 -8.39 -1.06 16.70
CA VAL A 47 -7.99 -1.34 15.32
C VAL A 47 -7.12 -2.58 15.32
N PHE A 48 -7.47 -3.55 14.47
CA PHE A 48 -6.73 -4.79 14.31
C PHE A 48 -5.97 -4.78 12.99
N LEU A 49 -4.66 -5.05 13.04
CA LEU A 49 -3.83 -5.24 11.85
C LEU A 49 -3.82 -6.73 11.49
N SER A 50 -4.52 -7.10 10.41
CA SER A 50 -4.59 -8.48 9.94
C SER A 50 -3.38 -8.90 9.11
N SER A 51 -2.80 -7.96 8.34
CA SER A 51 -1.67 -8.23 7.46
C SER A 51 -0.89 -6.95 7.15
N ALA A 52 0.37 -7.10 6.78
CA ALA A 52 1.21 -6.03 6.24
C ALA A 52 2.01 -6.55 5.05
N ALA A 53 2.24 -5.69 4.06
CA ALA A 53 3.10 -5.97 2.92
C ALA A 53 3.97 -4.73 2.67
N ALA A 54 5.24 -4.95 2.38
CA ALA A 54 6.20 -3.90 2.05
C ALA A 54 7.25 -4.48 1.11
N VAL A 55 7.72 -3.64 0.18
CA VAL A 55 8.91 -3.92 -0.63
C VAL A 55 10.00 -2.97 -0.17
N LEU A 56 11.05 -3.55 0.41
CA LEU A 56 12.21 -2.84 0.95
C LEU A 56 13.42 -3.02 0.01
N PRO A 57 14.50 -2.23 0.20
CA PRO A 57 15.70 -2.38 -0.60
C PRO A 57 16.31 -3.79 -0.50
N MET A 58 17.19 -4.12 -1.45
CA MET A 58 17.80 -5.45 -1.59
C MET A 58 16.81 -6.61 -1.78
N GLY A 59 15.55 -6.32 -2.17
CA GLY A 59 14.55 -7.35 -2.48
C GLY A 59 13.83 -7.92 -1.27
N ALA A 60 13.86 -7.25 -0.11
CA ALA A 60 13.09 -7.66 1.04
C ALA A 60 11.60 -7.33 0.85
N SER A 61 10.84 -8.28 0.28
CA SER A 61 9.43 -8.13 -0.09
C SER A 61 8.43 -8.83 0.83
N SER A 62 8.89 -9.29 2.01
CA SER A 62 8.04 -9.97 3.00
C SER A 62 8.28 -9.46 4.41
N VAL A 63 7.29 -9.60 5.28
CA VAL A 63 7.41 -9.25 6.71
C VAL A 63 8.57 -10.01 7.37
N GLY A 64 8.76 -11.29 7.04
CA GLY A 64 9.88 -12.09 7.55
C GLY A 64 11.24 -11.57 7.07
N ALA A 65 11.35 -11.15 5.81
CA ALA A 65 12.57 -10.54 5.27
C ALA A 65 12.86 -9.19 5.94
N ALA A 66 11.84 -8.34 6.13
CA ALA A 66 11.96 -7.08 6.84
C ALA A 66 12.42 -7.29 8.30
N PHE A 67 11.81 -8.25 8.99
CA PHE A 67 12.19 -8.61 10.36
C PHE A 67 13.65 -9.03 10.42
N ARG A 68 14.09 -9.96 9.57
CA ARG A 68 15.50 -10.39 9.53
C ARG A 68 16.47 -9.25 9.24
N ALA A 69 16.15 -8.39 8.28
CA ALA A 69 17.00 -7.25 7.94
C ALA A 69 17.21 -6.34 9.16
N THR A 70 16.13 -6.03 9.88
CA THR A 70 16.20 -5.20 11.10
C THR A 70 16.86 -5.91 12.27
N SER A 71 16.54 -7.18 12.53
CA SER A 71 17.09 -7.93 13.67
C SER A 71 18.57 -8.23 13.52
N CYS A 72 19.06 -8.36 12.29
CA CYS A 72 20.46 -8.62 11.98
C CYS A 72 21.25 -7.36 11.59
N ALA A 73 20.65 -6.17 11.67
CA ALA A 73 21.25 -4.90 11.25
C ALA A 73 21.90 -4.98 9.84
N VAL A 74 21.19 -5.60 8.90
CA VAL A 74 21.69 -5.81 7.53
C VAL A 74 21.83 -4.45 6.83
N ASP A 75 22.96 -4.23 6.17
CA ASP A 75 23.16 -3.07 5.31
C ASP A 75 22.33 -3.25 4.02
N LEU A 76 21.41 -2.32 3.81
CA LEU A 76 20.50 -2.28 2.66
C LEU A 76 20.88 -1.18 1.66
N ILE A 77 22.05 -0.57 1.85
CA ILE A 77 22.57 0.49 1.00
C ILE A 77 23.32 -0.11 -0.20
N SER A 78 23.06 0.44 -1.37
CA SER A 78 23.68 0.06 -2.64
C SER A 78 24.00 1.32 -3.44
N GLU A 79 24.82 1.19 -4.48
CA GLU A 79 25.03 2.26 -5.44
C GLU A 79 23.72 2.55 -6.21
N VAL A 80 23.54 3.79 -6.68
CA VAL A 80 22.40 4.16 -7.53
C VAL A 80 22.29 3.18 -8.71
N PRO A 81 21.11 2.59 -8.97
CA PRO A 81 20.91 1.69 -10.09
C PRO A 81 21.24 2.37 -11.42
N PRO A 82 22.24 1.88 -12.18
CA PRO A 82 22.65 2.49 -13.44
C PRO A 82 21.56 2.40 -14.52
N GLU A 83 20.61 1.49 -14.37
CA GLU A 83 19.47 1.34 -15.27
C GLU A 83 18.50 2.53 -15.17
N ARG A 84 18.49 3.25 -14.04
CA ARG A 84 17.56 4.38 -13.80
C ARG A 84 18.23 5.73 -13.95
N TRP A 85 19.47 5.86 -13.50
CA TRP A 85 20.20 7.13 -13.55
C TRP A 85 21.65 6.91 -13.99
N ALA A 86 22.06 7.66 -15.01
CA ALA A 86 23.44 7.70 -15.42
C ALA A 86 24.28 8.41 -14.36
N LEU A 87 25.23 7.67 -13.76
CA LEU A 87 26.20 8.25 -12.85
C LEU A 87 27.36 8.86 -13.64
N SER A 88 27.80 10.04 -13.21
CA SER A 88 29.06 10.63 -13.68
C SER A 88 30.24 9.67 -13.40
N PRO A 89 31.43 9.89 -13.99
CA PRO A 89 32.62 9.09 -13.67
C PRO A 89 32.93 9.07 -12.17
N GLN A 90 33.59 8.01 -11.68
CA GLN A 90 33.95 7.84 -10.27
C GLN A 90 34.50 9.15 -9.67
N PRO A 91 33.94 9.66 -8.56
CA PRO A 91 34.48 10.84 -7.90
C PRO A 91 35.91 10.56 -7.44
N ARG A 92 36.77 11.58 -7.42
CA ARG A 92 38.10 11.42 -6.82
C ARG A 92 37.96 11.06 -5.34
N PRO A 93 38.90 10.32 -4.73
CA PRO A 93 38.82 9.89 -3.34
C PRO A 93 38.59 11.03 -2.33
N ASP A 94 39.11 12.23 -2.63
CA ASP A 94 38.93 13.44 -1.81
C ASP A 94 37.58 14.13 -2.01
N ASP A 95 36.77 13.72 -2.98
CA ASP A 95 35.44 14.28 -3.21
C ASP A 95 34.39 13.55 -2.38
N ALA A 96 34.43 13.79 -1.07
CA ALA A 96 33.51 13.21 -0.10
C ALA A 96 32.04 13.55 -0.40
N VAL A 97 31.77 14.66 -1.10
CA VAL A 97 30.43 15.05 -1.53
C VAL A 97 29.99 14.19 -2.71
N GLY A 98 30.85 14.02 -3.71
CA GLY A 98 30.58 13.15 -4.86
C GLY A 98 30.34 11.68 -4.48
N LEU A 99 30.99 11.18 -3.42
CA LEU A 99 30.79 9.83 -2.90
C LEU A 99 29.46 9.64 -2.16
N ARG A 100 28.95 10.68 -1.47
CA ARG A 100 27.69 10.63 -0.70
C ARG A 100 26.43 10.62 -1.57
N VAL A 101 26.51 11.17 -2.79
CA VAL A 101 25.35 11.25 -3.70
C VAL A 101 25.05 9.91 -4.38
N ARG A 102 25.96 8.92 -4.31
CA ARG A 102 25.87 7.66 -5.07
C ARG A 102 25.30 6.47 -4.32
N HIS A 103 25.15 6.54 -3.01
CA HIS A 103 24.76 5.37 -2.20
C HIS A 103 23.43 5.63 -1.49
N GLY A 104 22.51 4.67 -1.60
CA GLY A 104 21.17 4.74 -1.02
C GLY A 104 20.47 3.38 -0.99
N GLY A 105 19.30 3.34 -0.34
CA GLY A 105 18.44 2.16 -0.35
C GLY A 105 17.49 2.19 -1.54
N PHE A 106 17.69 1.29 -2.51
CA PHE A 106 16.87 1.23 -3.72
C PHE A 106 16.04 -0.06 -3.77
N VAL A 107 14.75 0.09 -4.05
CA VAL A 107 13.86 -1.03 -4.35
C VAL A 107 14.21 -1.59 -5.73
N ARG A 108 14.39 -2.91 -5.81
CA ARG A 108 14.60 -3.63 -7.08
C ARG A 108 13.32 -3.64 -7.90
N ASP A 109 13.47 -3.65 -9.23
CA ASP A 109 12.37 -3.86 -10.16
C ASP A 109 11.18 -2.90 -9.94
N ALA A 110 11.47 -1.65 -9.55
CA ALA A 110 10.43 -0.66 -9.24
C ALA A 110 9.63 -0.21 -10.47
N ASP A 111 10.13 -0.52 -11.67
CA ASP A 111 9.52 -0.35 -12.97
C ASP A 111 8.62 -1.54 -13.38
N CYS A 112 8.68 -2.66 -12.65
CA CYS A 112 7.83 -3.83 -12.89
C CYS A 112 6.45 -3.63 -12.26
N PHE A 113 5.42 -3.60 -13.11
CA PHE A 113 4.02 -3.54 -12.68
C PHE A 113 3.20 -4.53 -13.51
N ASP A 114 2.33 -5.29 -12.84
CA ASP A 114 1.40 -6.19 -13.52
C ASP A 114 0.31 -5.38 -14.22
N ASN A 115 0.20 -5.54 -15.54
CA ASN A 115 -0.75 -4.80 -16.37
C ASN A 115 -1.95 -5.65 -16.82
N ALA A 116 -2.13 -6.85 -16.25
CA ALA A 116 -3.23 -7.76 -16.55
C ALA A 116 -4.61 -7.23 -16.16
#